data_AF-A0A2M7MY20-F1
#
_entry.id   AF-A0A2M7MY20-F1
#
_cell.length_a   1.000
_cell.length_b   1.000
_cell.length_c   1.000
_cell.angle_alpha   90.00
_cell.angle_beta   90.00
_cell.angle_gamma   90.00
#
_symmetry.space_group_name_H-M   'P 1'
#
loop_
_entity.id
_entity.type
_entity.pdbx_description
1 polymer ?
#
loop_
_entity_poly.entity_id
_entity_poly.type
_entity_poly.pdbx_seq_one_letter_code
_entity_poly.pdbx_strand_id
1 'polypeptide(L)'
;MAGRHREVDAACTLTAAVLRCKMNFNLETTVERGPSHCRSAMPCLPSLLASLLSQHNPPDSMPPSMQHDLLSTFNQYFELVHADTEALREQVFKLRYQVYVLETGFEAEADCKRGLDASGQLIGWEEDEFDARSDHYLLRHRRTGVYAATTRLILPLSEAPDAPYPIELHCTLDERVSDPSLRVHLGEISRFAVSKIFKRRLGEAGSLAGVAADIEVYLKDDERRILPHISLGLFAAVMRMAHAHGISRCYAVMEPALVRLLGRFGVVFRRIGPDIEYHGLRVPCITTADESLPSIRRVSPQIWDLITNRGEFFIADA
;
A
#
# COMPACT_ATOMS: atom_id res chain seq x y z
N MET A 1 4.94 -23.30 -61.34
CA MET A 1 6.32 -23.54 -60.85
C MET A 1 6.97 -22.18 -60.68
N ALA A 2 7.48 -21.72 -59.55
CA ALA A 2 7.61 -22.24 -58.20
C ALA A 2 7.39 -21.05 -57.24
N GLY A 3 6.67 -21.29 -56.14
CA GLY A 3 6.36 -20.32 -55.10
C GLY A 3 7.46 -20.20 -54.06
N ARG A 4 7.49 -19.04 -53.39
CA ARG A 4 8.38 -18.68 -52.30
C ARG A 4 8.10 -19.55 -51.07
N HIS A 5 9.15 -20.13 -50.51
CA HIS A 5 9.15 -20.79 -49.21
C HIS A 5 10.22 -20.18 -48.31
N ARG A 6 9.77 -19.84 -47.09
CA ARG A 6 10.47 -19.97 -45.80
C ARG A 6 11.74 -19.16 -45.58
N GLU A 7 11.62 -18.13 -44.74
CA GLU A 7 12.64 -17.78 -43.76
C GLU A 7 11.97 -17.77 -42.37
N VAL A 8 12.29 -18.82 -41.63
CA VAL A 8 12.12 -18.99 -40.18
C VAL A 8 13.55 -19.23 -39.68
N ASP A 9 13.86 -18.75 -38.47
CA ASP A 9 15.11 -18.92 -37.71
C ASP A 9 16.14 -17.77 -37.76
N ALA A 10 15.96 -16.79 -36.87
CA ALA A 10 17.05 -15.99 -36.29
C ALA A 10 16.60 -15.24 -35.02
N ALA A 11 16.34 -15.96 -33.91
CA ALA A 11 16.16 -15.34 -32.60
C ALA A 11 16.53 -16.32 -31.48
N CYS A 12 17.80 -16.70 -31.46
CA CYS A 12 18.42 -17.38 -30.34
C CYS A 12 19.82 -16.77 -30.18
N THR A 13 20.19 -16.42 -28.93
CA THR A 13 21.48 -15.88 -28.45
C THR A 13 21.52 -14.36 -28.20
N LEU A 14 22.08 -14.01 -27.02
CA LEU A 14 22.23 -12.69 -26.36
C LEU A 14 20.99 -12.24 -25.57
N THR A 15 20.96 -12.17 -24.23
CA THR A 15 21.98 -11.59 -23.35
C THR A 15 21.88 -12.17 -21.93
N ALA A 16 22.74 -13.15 -21.63
CA ALA A 16 23.10 -13.52 -20.27
C ALA A 16 24.27 -12.61 -19.83
N ALA A 17 23.98 -11.51 -19.15
CA ALA A 17 25.05 -10.58 -18.72
C ALA A 17 24.68 -9.65 -17.55
N VAL A 18 24.08 -10.11 -16.45
CA VAL A 18 24.12 -9.37 -15.15
C VAL A 18 24.13 -10.37 -13.98
N LEU A 19 25.18 -11.19 -13.90
CA LEU A 19 25.39 -12.12 -12.80
C LEU A 19 26.90 -12.22 -12.51
N ARG A 20 27.43 -11.16 -11.88
CA ARG A 20 28.70 -11.13 -11.12
C ARG A 20 29.07 -9.70 -10.73
N CYS A 21 28.80 -9.29 -9.49
CA CYS A 21 29.79 -8.58 -8.68
C CYS A 21 29.32 -8.31 -7.24
N LYS A 22 30.21 -8.68 -6.30
CA LYS A 22 30.40 -8.14 -4.94
C LYS A 22 29.51 -8.65 -3.82
N MET A 23 29.86 -9.88 -3.40
CA MET A 23 29.94 -10.28 -2.00
C MET A 23 31.02 -9.50 -1.22
N ASN A 24 30.85 -9.49 0.10
CA ASN A 24 31.77 -9.14 1.20
C ASN A 24 31.81 -7.68 1.66
N PHE A 25 31.28 -7.45 2.87
CA PHE A 25 32.11 -6.99 4.00
C PHE A 25 31.44 -7.31 5.35
N ASN A 26 32.13 -8.12 6.16
CA ASN A 26 31.87 -8.33 7.59
C ASN A 26 32.30 -7.10 8.39
N LEU A 27 31.61 -6.82 9.50
CA LEU A 27 32.20 -6.14 10.66
C LEU A 27 31.48 -6.59 11.94
N GLU A 28 32.12 -7.52 12.63
CA GLU A 28 31.97 -7.74 14.07
C GLU A 28 32.59 -6.56 14.82
N THR A 29 31.91 -6.04 15.85
CA THR A 29 32.58 -5.46 17.02
C THR A 29 31.75 -5.71 18.28
N THR A 30 32.25 -6.65 19.07
CA THR A 30 32.03 -6.87 20.49
C THR A 30 32.64 -5.73 21.32
N VAL A 31 31.91 -5.14 22.28
CA VAL A 31 32.50 -4.52 23.49
C VAL A 31 31.58 -4.71 24.71
N GLU A 32 32.05 -5.61 25.58
CA GLU A 32 32.15 -5.58 27.06
C GLU A 32 30.97 -5.31 28.01
N ARG A 33 30.90 -6.23 28.98
CA ARG A 33 30.15 -6.21 30.24
C ARG A 33 30.96 -5.55 31.34
N GLY A 34 30.29 -4.93 32.33
CA GLY A 34 30.87 -4.67 33.66
C GLY A 34 29.86 -4.02 34.62
N PRO A 35 29.91 -4.30 35.93
CA PRO A 35 28.70 -4.68 36.69
C PRO A 35 28.31 -3.70 37.81
N SER A 36 27.09 -3.84 38.33
CA SER A 36 26.74 -3.37 39.68
C SER A 36 25.90 -4.42 40.43
N HIS A 37 26.32 -4.67 41.66
CA HIS A 37 25.82 -5.66 42.61
C HIS A 37 25.01 -4.95 43.71
N CYS A 38 24.25 -5.78 44.46
CA CYS A 38 23.67 -5.56 45.80
C CYS A 38 22.30 -4.87 45.88
N ARG A 39 21.37 -5.25 46.78
CA ARG A 39 20.99 -6.44 47.59
C ARG A 39 19.83 -5.97 48.50
N SER A 40 19.04 -6.91 49.03
CA SER A 40 17.99 -6.81 50.09
C SER A 40 16.61 -6.28 49.64
N ALA A 41 15.46 -6.97 49.76
CA ALA A 41 14.85 -7.94 50.70
C ALA A 41 13.89 -7.29 51.73
N MET A 42 12.57 -7.32 51.41
CA MET A 42 11.35 -7.66 52.20
C MET A 42 11.07 -6.97 53.58
N PRO A 43 9.81 -6.90 54.12
CA PRO A 43 8.67 -7.83 53.92
C PRO A 43 7.24 -7.22 53.84
N CYS A 44 6.27 -8.14 53.71
CA CYS A 44 4.81 -7.95 53.57
C CYS A 44 4.01 -7.85 54.90
N LEU A 45 2.72 -7.48 54.74
CA LEU A 45 1.48 -7.77 55.54
C LEU A 45 1.10 -6.80 56.70
N PRO A 46 -0.19 -6.71 57.14
CA PRO A 46 -1.49 -6.90 56.45
C PRO A 46 -2.61 -5.87 56.82
N SER A 47 -3.72 -5.92 56.06
CA SER A 47 -5.15 -5.62 56.33
C SER A 47 -5.66 -4.73 57.48
N LEU A 48 -6.75 -4.01 57.18
CA LEU A 48 -7.87 -3.49 58.01
C LEU A 48 -7.95 -1.96 58.16
N LEU A 49 -8.74 -1.34 57.28
CA LEU A 49 -9.71 -0.31 57.66
C LEU A 49 -10.69 -0.10 56.51
N ALA A 50 -11.61 -1.05 56.40
CA ALA A 50 -12.90 -0.80 55.79
C ALA A 50 -13.71 0.11 56.72
N SER A 51 -14.48 1.00 56.12
CA SER A 51 -15.52 1.83 56.72
C SER A 51 -15.03 3.11 57.41
N LEU A 52 -15.05 4.21 56.65
CA LEU A 52 -15.56 5.49 57.11
C LEU A 52 -15.90 6.36 55.88
N LEU A 53 -17.17 6.77 55.84
CA LEU A 53 -17.73 7.93 55.13
C LEU A 53 -18.16 7.75 53.68
N SER A 54 -19.43 7.34 53.60
CA SER A 54 -20.44 7.76 52.63
C SER A 54 -20.31 9.23 52.19
N GLN A 55 -20.80 9.48 50.97
CA GLN A 55 -21.10 10.76 50.30
C GLN A 55 -20.09 11.23 49.25
N HIS A 56 -20.15 10.63 48.07
CA HIS A 56 -20.08 11.37 46.80
C HIS A 56 -20.86 10.57 45.73
N ASN A 57 -22.01 11.09 45.31
CA ASN A 57 -22.61 10.70 44.04
C ASN A 57 -21.62 11.06 42.94
N PRO A 58 -21.26 10.15 42.01
CA PRO A 58 -20.54 10.58 40.82
C PRO A 58 -21.47 11.49 39.99
N PRO A 59 -20.98 12.62 39.49
CA PRO A 59 -21.76 13.48 38.62
C PRO A 59 -22.07 12.72 37.32
N ASP A 60 -23.28 12.91 36.85
CA ASP A 60 -23.79 12.69 35.50
C ASP A 60 -23.03 11.72 34.61
N SER A 61 -23.77 10.69 34.19
CA SER A 61 -23.56 9.96 32.95
C SER A 61 -22.96 10.85 31.88
N MET A 62 -21.66 10.72 31.67
CA MET A 62 -21.02 11.17 30.44
C MET A 62 -21.81 10.56 29.29
N PRO A 63 -22.26 11.34 28.30
CA PRO A 63 -22.85 10.76 27.10
C PRO A 63 -21.85 9.75 26.53
N PRO A 64 -22.32 8.63 25.95
CA PRO A 64 -21.43 7.66 25.33
C PRO A 64 -20.47 8.42 24.42
N SER A 65 -19.18 8.31 24.73
CA SER A 65 -18.11 9.00 24.01
C SER A 65 -18.38 8.93 22.51
N MET A 66 -18.39 10.07 21.83
CA MET A 66 -18.27 10.10 20.37
C MET A 66 -16.95 9.39 20.01
N GLN A 67 -17.02 8.08 19.82
CA GLN A 67 -15.99 7.33 19.12
C GLN A 67 -15.99 7.93 17.72
N HIS A 68 -14.98 8.76 17.45
CA HIS A 68 -14.81 9.39 16.14
C HIS A 68 -14.89 8.30 15.07
N ASP A 69 -15.92 8.37 14.24
CA ASP A 69 -16.05 7.48 13.10
C ASP A 69 -14.88 7.74 12.15
N LEU A 70 -13.97 6.76 12.06
CA LEU A 70 -12.76 6.83 11.24
C LEU A 70 -13.13 7.07 9.78
N LEU A 71 -14.19 6.43 9.27
CA LEU A 71 -14.65 6.60 7.91
C LEU A 71 -15.12 8.04 7.67
N SER A 72 -15.98 8.59 8.54
CA SER A 72 -16.41 10.00 8.43
C SER A 72 -15.23 10.97 8.50
N THR A 73 -14.30 10.73 9.42
CA THR A 73 -13.11 11.59 9.57
C THR A 73 -12.20 11.49 8.36
N PHE A 74 -11.98 10.28 7.82
CA PHE A 74 -11.23 10.08 6.59
C PHE A 74 -11.90 10.81 5.42
N ASN A 75 -13.21 10.64 5.25
CA ASN A 75 -14.00 11.26 4.20
C ASN A 75 -14.09 12.78 4.32
N GLN A 76 -13.84 13.36 5.50
CA GLN A 76 -13.76 14.80 5.68
C GLN A 76 -12.53 15.40 4.98
N TYR A 77 -11.40 14.69 4.99
CA TYR A 77 -10.13 15.21 4.49
C TYR A 77 -9.72 14.63 3.14
N PHE A 78 -10.10 13.38 2.89
CA PHE A 78 -9.73 12.65 1.69
C PHE A 78 -10.95 12.08 0.99
N GLU A 79 -10.76 11.76 -0.27
CA GLU A 79 -11.73 11.04 -1.07
C GLU A 79 -11.03 10.09 -2.03
N LEU A 80 -11.68 8.96 -2.24
CA LEU A 80 -11.28 7.98 -3.25
C LEU A 80 -11.93 8.36 -4.57
N VAL A 81 -11.11 8.62 -5.58
CA VAL A 81 -11.52 8.99 -6.93
C VAL A 81 -11.18 7.83 -7.86
N HIS A 82 -12.21 7.19 -8.41
CA HIS A 82 -12.03 6.15 -9.43
C HIS A 82 -11.50 6.79 -10.71
N ALA A 83 -10.38 6.32 -11.23
CA ALA A 83 -9.78 6.86 -12.44
C ALA A 83 -10.31 6.13 -13.69
N ASP A 84 -11.62 6.25 -13.92
CA ASP A 84 -12.39 5.61 -14.99
C ASP A 84 -12.45 6.44 -16.30
N THR A 85 -11.85 7.63 -16.29
CA THR A 85 -11.72 8.50 -17.46
C THR A 85 -10.26 8.67 -17.86
N GLU A 86 -10.02 8.94 -19.16
CA GLU A 86 -8.67 9.23 -19.67
C GLU A 86 -8.00 10.38 -18.91
N ALA A 87 -8.76 11.44 -18.61
CA ALA A 87 -8.27 12.59 -17.84
C ALA A 87 -7.81 12.20 -16.42
N LEU A 88 -8.52 11.29 -15.73
CA LEU A 88 -8.12 10.82 -14.41
C LEU A 88 -6.98 9.81 -14.48
N ARG A 89 -6.94 8.94 -15.50
CA ARG A 89 -5.80 8.04 -15.76
C ARG A 89 -4.52 8.83 -16.02
N GLU A 90 -4.62 9.94 -16.75
CA GLU A 90 -3.50 10.86 -16.95
C GLU A 90 -2.94 11.37 -15.61
N GLN A 91 -3.81 11.70 -14.64
CA GLN A 91 -3.39 12.11 -13.29
C GLN A 91 -2.73 10.98 -12.50
N VAL A 92 -3.19 9.73 -12.66
CA VAL A 92 -2.54 8.55 -12.09
C VAL A 92 -1.10 8.44 -12.58
N PHE A 93 -0.89 8.50 -13.91
CA PHE A 93 0.44 8.36 -14.48
C PHE A 93 1.37 9.54 -14.15
N LYS A 94 0.83 10.76 -14.04
CA LYS A 94 1.59 11.93 -13.53
C LYS A 94 2.02 11.74 -12.09
N LEU A 95 1.11 11.30 -11.22
CA LEU A 95 1.42 11.05 -9.81
C LEU A 95 2.44 9.90 -9.67
N ARG A 96 2.31 8.85 -10.48
CA ARG A 96 3.30 7.77 -10.54
C ARG A 96 4.67 8.27 -10.99
N TYR A 97 4.74 9.09 -12.05
CA TYR A 97 5.99 9.71 -12.48
C TYR A 97 6.64 10.52 -11.34
N GLN A 98 5.86 11.36 -10.66
CA GLN A 98 6.31 12.10 -9.49
C GLN A 98 6.90 11.17 -8.43
N VAL A 99 6.22 10.07 -8.08
CA VAL A 99 6.68 9.17 -7.00
C VAL A 99 7.84 8.28 -7.45
N TYR A 100 7.65 7.50 -8.50
CA TYR A 100 8.56 6.43 -8.90
C TYR A 100 9.81 6.93 -9.62
N VAL A 101 9.72 8.06 -10.32
CA VAL A 101 10.84 8.63 -11.09
C VAL A 101 11.50 9.73 -10.28
N LEU A 102 10.77 10.80 -9.96
CA LEU A 102 11.36 11.99 -9.35
C LEU A 102 11.67 11.82 -7.85
N GLU A 103 10.76 11.21 -7.09
CA GLU A 103 10.91 11.10 -5.65
C GLU A 103 11.81 9.91 -5.25
N THR A 104 11.62 8.73 -5.83
CA THR A 104 12.35 7.52 -5.41
C THR A 104 13.49 7.13 -6.34
N GLY A 105 13.48 7.55 -7.61
CA GLY A 105 14.44 7.08 -8.62
C GLY A 105 14.39 5.58 -8.86
N PHE A 106 13.21 4.96 -8.68
CA PHE A 106 13.01 3.53 -8.95
C PHE A 106 12.87 3.25 -10.43
N GLU A 107 12.22 4.16 -11.16
CA GLU A 107 12.08 4.09 -12.62
C GLU A 107 12.95 5.16 -13.28
N ALA A 108 13.48 4.87 -14.47
CA ALA A 108 14.31 5.82 -15.20
C ALA A 108 13.45 6.79 -16.03
N GLU A 109 13.84 8.07 -16.08
CA GLU A 109 13.17 9.08 -16.90
C GLU A 109 13.11 8.70 -18.39
N ALA A 110 14.09 7.92 -18.88
CA ALA A 110 14.17 7.47 -20.26
C ALA A 110 13.07 6.47 -20.65
N ASP A 111 12.51 5.76 -19.66
CA ASP A 111 11.46 4.76 -19.86
C ASP A 111 10.05 5.37 -19.76
N CYS A 112 9.96 6.68 -19.50
CA CYS A 112 8.70 7.39 -19.27
C CYS A 112 8.30 8.27 -20.46
N LYS A 113 6.99 8.45 -20.63
CA LYS A 113 6.44 9.43 -21.59
C LYS A 113 6.67 10.84 -21.05
N ARG A 114 6.95 11.79 -21.94
CA ARG A 114 7.17 13.21 -21.61
C ARG A 114 6.51 14.13 -22.61
N GLY A 115 6.18 15.33 -22.17
CA GLY A 115 5.42 16.30 -22.93
C GLY A 115 5.38 17.64 -22.23
N LEU A 116 4.68 18.60 -22.83
CA LEU A 116 4.49 19.93 -22.25
C LEU A 116 3.03 20.07 -21.83
N ASP A 117 2.81 20.70 -20.68
CA ASP A 117 1.47 21.15 -20.31
C ASP A 117 1.09 22.44 -21.05
N ALA A 118 -0.13 22.93 -20.80
CA ALA A 118 -0.65 24.15 -21.43
C ALA A 118 0.16 25.42 -21.12
N SER A 119 0.97 25.41 -20.05
CA SER A 119 1.88 26.50 -19.67
C SER A 119 3.27 26.38 -20.30
N GLY A 120 3.54 25.30 -21.03
CA GLY A 120 4.85 24.98 -21.60
C GLY A 120 5.80 24.33 -20.59
N GLN A 121 5.30 23.88 -19.43
CA GLN A 121 6.10 23.17 -18.44
C GLN A 121 6.22 21.70 -18.81
N LEU A 122 7.43 21.16 -18.65
CA LEU A 122 7.69 19.74 -18.89
C LEU A 122 6.98 18.87 -17.84
N ILE A 123 6.21 17.91 -18.33
CA ILE A 123 5.50 16.91 -17.55
C ILE A 123 5.87 15.51 -18.02
N GLY A 124 5.78 14.56 -17.10
CA GLY A 124 6.10 13.15 -17.33
C GLY A 124 4.97 12.24 -16.86
N TRP A 125 4.92 11.06 -17.45
CA TRP A 125 3.95 10.01 -17.15
C TRP A 125 4.68 8.67 -17.04
N GLU A 126 4.49 7.99 -15.90
CA GLU A 126 4.96 6.61 -15.70
C GLU A 126 3.80 5.66 -15.98
N GLU A 127 3.98 4.84 -17.02
CA GLU A 127 3.02 3.86 -17.52
C GLU A 127 3.82 2.64 -18.02
N ASP A 128 3.29 1.44 -17.79
CA ASP A 128 3.87 0.17 -18.25
C ASP A 128 2.83 -0.65 -19.04
N GLU A 129 3.23 -1.80 -19.60
CA GLU A 129 2.36 -2.64 -20.41
C GLU A 129 1.14 -3.22 -19.67
N PHE A 130 1.15 -3.25 -18.33
CA PHE A 130 0.04 -3.79 -17.53
C PHE A 130 -1.08 -2.76 -17.33
N ASP A 131 -0.80 -1.48 -17.56
CA ASP A 131 -1.80 -0.41 -17.42
C ASP A 131 -2.98 -0.54 -18.39
N ALA A 132 -2.78 -1.23 -19.53
CA ALA A 132 -3.83 -1.51 -20.51
C ALA A 132 -4.96 -2.40 -19.96
N ARG A 133 -4.67 -3.24 -18.96
CA ARG A 133 -5.65 -4.14 -18.31
C ARG A 133 -5.79 -3.86 -16.82
N SER A 134 -5.62 -2.61 -16.42
CA SER A 134 -5.63 -2.21 -15.01
C SER A 134 -6.73 -1.21 -14.71
N ASP A 135 -7.26 -1.35 -13.50
CA ASP A 135 -8.07 -0.33 -12.84
C ASP A 135 -7.24 0.46 -11.84
N HIS A 136 -7.63 1.70 -11.57
CA HIS A 136 -6.86 2.64 -10.78
C HIS A 136 -7.74 3.52 -9.91
N TYR A 137 -7.19 3.87 -8.75
CA TYR A 137 -7.79 4.86 -7.87
C TYR A 137 -6.76 5.89 -7.44
N LEU A 138 -7.22 7.13 -7.37
CA LEU A 138 -6.53 8.25 -6.76
C LEU A 138 -7.10 8.51 -5.38
N LEU A 139 -6.25 8.94 -4.45
CA LEU A 139 -6.65 9.52 -3.18
C LEU A 139 -6.46 11.03 -3.26
N ARG A 140 -7.55 11.79 -3.33
CA ARG A 140 -7.50 13.26 -3.40
C ARG A 140 -7.66 13.86 -2.01
N HIS A 141 -6.81 14.81 -1.65
CA HIS A 141 -6.98 15.63 -0.48
C HIS A 141 -8.00 16.73 -0.79
N ARG A 142 -9.17 16.70 -0.13
CA ARG A 142 -10.34 17.51 -0.50
C ARG A 142 -10.07 19.00 -0.45
N ARG A 143 -9.37 19.47 0.58
CA ARG A 143 -9.12 20.90 0.81
C ARG A 143 -8.25 21.52 -0.28
N THR A 144 -7.24 20.79 -0.76
CA THR A 144 -6.27 21.33 -1.75
C THR A 144 -6.55 20.84 -3.17
N GLY A 145 -7.36 19.80 -3.35
CA GLY A 145 -7.56 19.14 -4.63
C GLY A 145 -6.37 18.30 -5.11
N VAL A 146 -5.27 18.26 -4.34
CA VAL A 146 -4.05 17.53 -4.71
C VAL A 146 -4.26 16.02 -4.55
N TYR A 147 -3.81 15.24 -5.53
CA TYR A 147 -3.75 13.79 -5.43
C TYR A 147 -2.56 13.37 -4.55
N ALA A 148 -2.88 12.82 -3.38
CA ALA A 148 -1.90 12.44 -2.36
C ALA A 148 -1.29 11.06 -2.64
N ALA A 149 -2.07 10.15 -3.23
CA ALA A 149 -1.70 8.76 -3.37
C ALA A 149 -2.47 8.08 -4.53
N THR A 150 -1.97 6.94 -4.99
CA THR A 150 -2.61 6.11 -6.02
C THR A 150 -2.33 4.62 -5.77
N THR A 151 -3.18 3.76 -6.31
CA THR A 151 -2.96 2.31 -6.37
C THR A 151 -3.55 1.75 -7.67
N ARG A 152 -2.99 0.62 -8.11
CA ARG A 152 -3.39 -0.11 -9.32
C ARG A 152 -3.83 -1.52 -8.96
N LEU A 153 -4.91 -1.98 -9.59
CA LEU A 153 -5.29 -3.38 -9.63
C LEU A 153 -5.19 -3.88 -11.08
N ILE A 154 -4.25 -4.79 -11.34
CA ILE A 154 -4.13 -5.47 -12.63
C ILE A 154 -5.20 -6.55 -12.69
N LEU A 155 -6.02 -6.53 -13.74
CA LEU A 155 -7.17 -7.42 -13.92
C LEU A 155 -6.80 -8.70 -14.69
N PRO A 156 -7.54 -9.80 -14.47
CA PRO A 156 -7.38 -11.01 -15.26
C PRO A 156 -7.85 -10.79 -16.70
N LEU A 157 -7.32 -11.60 -17.62
CA LEU A 157 -7.82 -11.67 -19.00
C LEU A 157 -8.68 -12.92 -19.13
N SER A 158 -9.99 -12.77 -19.27
CA SER A 158 -10.92 -13.91 -19.35
C SER A 158 -10.61 -14.84 -20.53
N GLU A 159 -10.15 -14.29 -21.66
CA GLU A 159 -9.78 -15.05 -22.86
C GLU A 159 -8.36 -15.63 -22.80
N ALA A 160 -7.54 -15.17 -21.85
CA ALA A 160 -6.18 -15.65 -21.64
C ALA A 160 -5.88 -15.78 -20.13
N PRO A 161 -6.52 -16.72 -19.40
CA PRO A 161 -6.36 -16.83 -17.96
C PRO A 161 -4.91 -16.98 -17.53
N ASP A 162 -4.07 -17.66 -18.33
CA ASP A 162 -2.65 -17.89 -18.06
C ASP A 162 -1.74 -16.67 -18.31
N ALA A 163 -2.29 -15.54 -18.77
CA ALA A 163 -1.52 -14.32 -18.97
C ALA A 163 -0.78 -13.95 -17.67
N PRO A 164 0.55 -13.73 -17.74
CA PRO A 164 1.36 -13.58 -16.54
C PRO A 164 1.10 -12.25 -15.86
N TYR A 165 1.09 -12.25 -14.53
CA TYR A 165 1.17 -11.02 -13.72
C TYR A 165 2.63 -10.62 -13.49
N PRO A 166 2.95 -9.34 -13.22
CA PRO A 166 4.32 -8.90 -12.95
C PRO A 166 5.02 -9.74 -11.88
N ILE A 167 4.32 -10.11 -10.80
CA ILE A 167 4.87 -10.98 -9.77
C ILE A 167 5.36 -12.34 -10.32
N GLU A 168 4.67 -12.90 -11.31
CA GLU A 168 5.01 -14.18 -11.93
C GLU A 168 6.21 -14.06 -12.88
N LEU A 169 6.50 -12.86 -13.37
CA LEU A 169 7.63 -12.57 -14.24
C LEU A 169 8.90 -12.23 -13.46
N HIS A 170 8.75 -11.60 -12.29
CA HIS A 170 9.87 -11.04 -11.54
C HIS A 170 10.20 -11.80 -10.24
N CYS A 171 9.30 -12.64 -9.72
CA CYS A 171 9.50 -13.35 -8.46
C CYS A 171 9.50 -14.87 -8.66
N THR A 172 10.31 -15.57 -7.86
CA THR A 172 10.13 -17.01 -7.63
C THR A 172 8.95 -17.20 -6.70
N LEU A 173 7.97 -18.01 -7.11
CA LEU A 173 6.77 -18.28 -6.32
C LEU A 173 6.74 -19.73 -5.84
N ASP A 174 6.62 -19.89 -4.53
CA ASP A 174 6.38 -21.19 -3.89
C ASP A 174 4.94 -21.67 -4.18
N GLU A 175 4.01 -20.73 -4.32
CA GLU A 175 2.59 -21.00 -4.52
C GLU A 175 1.98 -20.11 -5.61
N ARG A 176 2.19 -20.54 -6.85
CA ARG A 176 1.53 -19.97 -8.02
C ARG A 176 0.09 -20.48 -8.15
N VAL A 177 -0.82 -19.58 -8.52
CA VAL A 177 -2.23 -19.89 -8.76
C VAL A 177 -2.35 -20.28 -10.23
N SER A 178 -2.35 -21.58 -10.48
CA SER A 178 -2.37 -22.12 -11.84
C SER A 178 -3.75 -22.57 -12.31
N ASP A 179 -4.72 -22.73 -11.39
CA ASP A 179 -6.08 -23.13 -11.74
C ASP A 179 -6.79 -22.01 -12.52
N PRO A 180 -7.17 -22.22 -13.79
CA PRO A 180 -7.83 -21.20 -14.60
C PRO A 180 -9.11 -20.63 -13.96
N SER A 181 -9.86 -21.45 -13.22
CA SER A 181 -11.08 -21.03 -12.54
C SER A 181 -10.81 -20.07 -11.38
N LEU A 182 -9.63 -20.15 -10.77
CA LEU A 182 -9.19 -19.19 -9.75
C LEU A 182 -8.53 -17.97 -10.38
N ARG A 183 -7.85 -18.14 -11.52
CA ARG A 183 -7.16 -17.05 -12.23
C ARG A 183 -8.12 -16.01 -12.79
N VAL A 184 -9.32 -16.40 -13.22
CA VAL A 184 -10.35 -15.43 -13.64
C VAL A 184 -10.85 -14.52 -12.51
N HIS A 185 -10.55 -14.84 -11.25
CA HIS A 185 -10.86 -14.03 -10.07
C HIS A 185 -9.59 -13.52 -9.36
N LEU A 186 -8.44 -13.60 -10.02
CA LEU A 186 -7.15 -13.18 -9.49
C LEU A 186 -6.79 -11.79 -10.04
N GLY A 187 -6.33 -10.91 -9.18
CA GLY A 187 -5.70 -9.64 -9.57
C GLY A 187 -4.29 -9.50 -9.03
N GLU A 188 -3.59 -8.44 -9.42
CA GLU A 188 -2.35 -8.03 -8.74
C GLU A 188 -2.44 -6.56 -8.30
N ILE A 189 -2.22 -6.33 -7.01
CA ILE A 189 -2.06 -5.00 -6.43
C ILE A 189 -0.65 -4.51 -6.74
N SER A 190 -0.56 -3.37 -7.41
CA SER A 190 0.71 -2.76 -7.79
C SER A 190 0.62 -1.23 -7.72
N ARG A 191 1.75 -0.57 -7.95
CA ARG A 191 1.89 0.91 -7.96
C ARG A 191 1.22 1.59 -6.75
N PHE A 192 1.36 0.99 -5.57
CA PHE A 192 0.85 1.50 -4.31
C PHE A 192 1.74 2.67 -3.83
N ALA A 193 1.39 3.88 -4.26
CA ALA A 193 2.24 5.05 -4.16
C ALA A 193 1.60 6.15 -3.33
N VAL A 194 2.39 6.76 -2.45
CA VAL A 194 2.02 7.95 -1.68
C VAL A 194 3.11 9.00 -1.93
N SER A 195 2.73 10.21 -2.32
CA SER A 195 3.70 11.30 -2.51
C SER A 195 4.39 11.66 -1.21
N LYS A 196 5.67 12.02 -1.29
CA LYS A 196 6.48 12.47 -0.15
C LYS A 196 5.82 13.59 0.66
N ILE A 197 5.08 14.49 0.02
CA ILE A 197 4.35 15.59 0.68
C ILE A 197 3.40 15.04 1.77
N PHE A 198 2.80 13.87 1.54
CA PHE A 198 1.85 13.22 2.44
C PHE A 198 2.46 12.08 3.29
N LYS A 199 3.72 11.70 3.03
CA LYS A 199 4.47 10.71 3.85
C LYS A 199 5.05 11.31 5.14
N ARG A 200 5.18 12.64 5.24
CA ARG A 200 5.94 13.30 6.32
C ARG A 200 5.30 13.05 7.68
N ARG A 201 6.06 12.42 8.60
CA ARG A 201 5.66 12.20 9.99
C ARG A 201 5.84 13.47 10.84
N LEU A 202 5.08 13.52 11.92
CA LEU A 202 4.94 14.50 13.01
C LEU A 202 6.24 14.96 13.75
N GLY A 203 7.41 15.00 13.10
CA GLY A 203 8.68 15.35 13.76
C GLY A 203 9.80 15.92 12.88
N GLU A 204 9.67 15.91 11.55
CA GLU A 204 10.70 16.47 10.66
C GLU A 204 10.18 17.77 10.02
N ALA A 205 10.34 18.88 10.73
CA ALA A 205 10.36 20.20 10.13
C ALA A 205 11.80 20.51 9.76
N GLY A 206 12.21 20.21 8.52
CA GLY A 206 13.55 20.56 8.07
C GLY A 206 13.95 19.94 6.74
N SER A 207 14.10 20.81 5.75
CA SER A 207 15.01 20.69 4.60
C SER A 207 14.74 19.58 3.57
N LEU A 208 14.21 19.98 2.42
CA LEU A 208 14.91 19.75 1.14
C LEU A 208 14.54 20.85 0.14
N ALA A 209 15.57 21.50 -0.38
CA ALA A 209 15.52 22.59 -1.33
C ALA A 209 15.21 22.08 -2.75
N GLY A 210 14.27 22.76 -3.43
CA GLY A 210 13.94 22.59 -4.85
C GLY A 210 13.23 21.26 -5.15
N VAL A 211 12.04 21.17 -5.73
CA VAL A 211 11.31 22.05 -6.65
C VAL A 211 9.82 21.86 -6.33
N ALA A 212 9.26 22.83 -5.60
CA ALA A 212 7.85 23.19 -5.50
C ALA A 212 7.78 24.24 -4.38
N ALA A 213 8.20 25.47 -4.70
CA ALA A 213 7.75 26.60 -3.90
C ALA A 213 6.21 26.61 -3.98
N ASP A 214 5.54 26.68 -2.84
CA ASP A 214 4.12 27.04 -2.68
C ASP A 214 3.08 25.92 -2.50
N ILE A 215 3.48 24.68 -2.22
CA ILE A 215 2.56 23.73 -1.54
C ILE A 215 3.18 23.28 -0.21
N GLU A 216 3.34 24.23 0.71
CA GLU A 216 3.22 23.89 2.11
C GLU A 216 1.77 23.47 2.34
N VAL A 217 1.48 22.18 2.15
CA VAL A 217 0.25 21.59 2.71
C VAL A 217 0.43 21.70 4.23
N TYR A 218 0.08 22.85 4.79
CA TYR A 218 -0.10 23.03 6.22
C TYR A 218 -1.25 22.13 6.62
N LEU A 219 -0.93 20.87 6.92
CA LEU A 219 -1.88 19.92 7.42
C LEU A 219 -2.27 20.36 8.82
N LYS A 220 -3.57 20.57 9.05
CA LYS A 220 -4.08 20.88 10.40
C LYS A 220 -3.76 19.73 11.36
N ASP A 221 -3.71 19.98 12.66
CA ASP A 221 -3.36 18.93 13.63
C ASP A 221 -4.30 17.72 13.60
N ASP A 222 -5.57 17.93 13.24
CA ASP A 222 -6.53 16.84 13.02
C ASP A 222 -6.24 16.04 11.75
N GLU A 223 -5.79 16.71 10.66
CA GLU A 223 -5.39 16.06 9.40
C GLU A 223 -4.15 15.15 9.62
N ARG A 224 -3.23 15.57 10.49
CA ARG A 224 -2.03 14.79 10.84
C ARG A 224 -2.36 13.46 11.53
N ARG A 225 -3.49 13.38 12.24
CA ARG A 225 -3.98 12.14 12.87
C ARG A 225 -4.49 11.12 11.84
N ILE A 226 -4.87 11.59 10.65
CA ILE A 226 -5.40 10.76 9.56
C ILE A 226 -4.32 10.28 8.59
N LEU A 227 -3.17 10.98 8.50
CA LEU A 227 -2.05 10.56 7.65
C LEU A 227 -1.62 9.08 7.82
N PRO A 228 -1.56 8.50 9.03
CA PRO A 228 -1.25 7.08 9.20
C PRO A 228 -2.25 6.13 8.51
N HIS A 229 -3.43 6.64 8.12
CA HIS A 229 -4.50 5.89 7.48
C HIS A 229 -4.56 6.06 5.95
N ILE A 230 -3.65 6.83 5.31
CA ILE A 230 -3.60 6.93 3.84
C ILE A 230 -3.43 5.55 3.19
N SER A 231 -2.51 4.72 3.72
CA SER A 231 -2.32 3.35 3.22
C SER A 231 -3.58 2.50 3.40
N LEU A 232 -4.36 2.72 4.46
CA LEU A 232 -5.62 2.02 4.67
C LEU A 232 -6.69 2.51 3.70
N GLY A 233 -6.71 3.80 3.38
CA GLY A 233 -7.54 4.36 2.32
C GLY A 233 -7.22 3.80 0.94
N LEU A 234 -5.93 3.67 0.59
CA LEU A 234 -5.52 2.99 -0.65
C LEU A 234 -5.93 1.52 -0.65
N PHE A 235 -5.80 0.81 0.48
CA PHE A 235 -6.26 -0.56 0.57
C PHE A 235 -7.79 -0.66 0.44
N ALA A 236 -8.54 0.31 0.97
CA ALA A 236 -9.99 0.41 0.72
C ALA A 236 -10.30 0.57 -0.77
N ALA A 237 -9.54 1.39 -1.51
CA ALA A 237 -9.66 1.47 -2.97
C ALA A 237 -9.35 0.16 -3.68
N VAL A 238 -8.32 -0.57 -3.26
CA VAL A 238 -8.04 -1.92 -3.77
C VAL A 238 -9.24 -2.84 -3.59
N MET A 239 -9.83 -2.85 -2.39
CA MET A 239 -10.99 -3.71 -2.11
C MET A 239 -12.23 -3.30 -2.91
N ARG A 240 -12.42 -2.00 -3.19
CA ARG A 240 -13.49 -1.53 -4.09
C ARG A 240 -13.29 -1.99 -5.53
N MET A 241 -12.09 -1.88 -6.07
CA MET A 241 -11.78 -2.41 -7.41
C MET A 241 -11.95 -3.93 -7.43
N ALA A 242 -11.48 -4.62 -6.39
CA ALA A 242 -11.62 -6.07 -6.29
C ALA A 242 -13.09 -6.49 -6.27
N HIS A 243 -13.94 -5.78 -5.51
CA HIS A 243 -15.38 -5.99 -5.49
C HIS A 243 -16.00 -5.82 -6.88
N ALA A 244 -15.73 -4.67 -7.51
CA ALA A 244 -16.34 -4.27 -8.78
C ALA A 244 -16.01 -5.26 -9.92
N HIS A 245 -14.81 -5.84 -9.90
CA HIS A 245 -14.32 -6.77 -10.93
C HIS A 245 -14.45 -8.24 -10.53
N GLY A 246 -15.11 -8.56 -9.40
CA GLY A 246 -15.26 -9.95 -8.94
C GLY A 246 -13.93 -10.63 -8.62
N ILE A 247 -12.93 -9.88 -8.17
CA ILE A 247 -11.62 -10.38 -7.77
C ILE A 247 -11.69 -10.82 -6.31
N SER A 248 -11.54 -12.12 -6.07
CA SER A 248 -11.56 -12.71 -4.72
C SER A 248 -10.17 -12.79 -4.10
N ARG A 249 -9.12 -12.66 -4.92
CA ARG A 249 -7.74 -12.87 -4.51
C ARG A 249 -6.78 -11.96 -5.25
N CYS A 250 -5.81 -11.42 -4.53
CA CYS A 250 -4.83 -10.50 -5.08
C CYS A 250 -3.41 -10.96 -4.76
N TYR A 251 -2.58 -11.02 -5.80
CA TYR A 251 -1.14 -10.95 -5.62
C TYR A 251 -0.70 -9.55 -5.22
N ALA A 252 0.43 -9.46 -4.54
CA ALA A 252 1.13 -8.21 -4.29
C ALA A 252 2.62 -8.46 -4.03
N VAL A 253 3.46 -7.50 -4.42
CA VAL A 253 4.88 -7.43 -4.06
C VAL A 253 5.09 -6.18 -3.22
N MET A 254 5.32 -6.36 -1.92
CA MET A 254 5.18 -5.26 -0.95
C MET A 254 6.41 -5.11 -0.07
N GLU A 255 6.67 -3.89 0.41
CA GLU A 255 7.64 -3.67 1.48
C GLU A 255 7.24 -4.43 2.75
N PRO A 256 8.18 -5.05 3.48
CA PRO A 256 7.89 -5.71 4.75
C PRO A 256 7.17 -4.81 5.76
N ALA A 257 7.47 -3.51 5.75
CA ALA A 257 6.83 -2.53 6.63
C ALA A 257 5.34 -2.35 6.32
N LEU A 258 4.97 -2.37 5.04
CA LEU A 258 3.58 -2.25 4.62
C LEU A 258 2.78 -3.52 4.95
N VAL A 259 3.37 -4.70 4.75
CA VAL A 259 2.76 -5.98 5.17
C VAL A 259 2.48 -5.96 6.68
N ARG A 260 3.46 -5.54 7.50
CA ARG A 260 3.27 -5.41 8.95
C ARG A 260 2.20 -4.39 9.32
N LEU A 261 2.17 -3.23 8.63
CA LEU A 261 1.16 -2.19 8.89
C LEU A 261 -0.25 -2.72 8.64
N LEU A 262 -0.50 -3.32 7.49
CA LEU A 262 -1.81 -3.86 7.14
C LEU A 262 -2.20 -5.04 8.05
N GLY A 263 -1.23 -5.91 8.38
CA GLY A 263 -1.41 -7.02 9.31
C GLY A 263 -1.85 -6.59 10.72
N ARG A 264 -1.40 -5.42 11.21
CA ARG A 264 -1.86 -4.86 12.51
C ARG A 264 -3.36 -4.56 12.55
N PHE A 265 -3.99 -4.38 11.39
CA PHE A 265 -5.43 -4.12 11.26
C PHE A 265 -6.21 -5.37 10.81
N GLY A 266 -5.58 -6.53 10.79
CA GLY A 266 -6.22 -7.81 10.48
C GLY A 266 -6.19 -8.22 9.02
N VAL A 267 -5.57 -7.43 8.13
CA VAL A 267 -5.40 -7.84 6.72
C VAL A 267 -4.46 -9.05 6.66
N VAL A 268 -4.87 -10.10 5.98
CA VAL A 268 -4.11 -11.35 5.88
C VAL A 268 -3.35 -11.36 4.56
N PHE A 269 -2.03 -11.22 4.64
CA PHE A 269 -1.12 -11.46 3.51
C PHE A 269 -0.28 -12.68 3.79
N ARG A 270 -0.52 -13.74 3.02
CA ARG A 270 0.28 -14.95 3.06
C ARG A 270 1.46 -14.79 2.11
N ARG A 271 2.66 -15.05 2.62
CA ARG A 271 3.89 -15.06 1.83
C ARG A 271 3.87 -16.23 0.84
N ILE A 272 4.31 -16.00 -0.39
CA ILE A 272 4.31 -17.00 -1.47
C ILE A 272 5.66 -17.11 -2.19
N GLY A 273 6.74 -16.66 -1.58
CA GLY A 273 8.08 -16.71 -2.15
C GLY A 273 9.17 -16.11 -1.24
N PRO A 274 10.45 -16.20 -1.63
CA PRO A 274 11.56 -15.57 -0.93
C PRO A 274 11.52 -14.03 -1.04
N ASP A 275 12.30 -13.35 -0.19
CA ASP A 275 12.43 -11.90 -0.28
C ASP A 275 13.20 -11.59 -1.57
N ILE A 276 12.83 -10.50 -2.23
CA ILE A 276 13.45 -10.07 -3.46
C ILE A 276 13.92 -8.62 -3.35
N GLU A 277 15.09 -8.34 -3.91
CA GLU A 277 15.58 -6.99 -4.09
C GLU A 277 14.99 -6.42 -5.39
N TYR A 278 13.88 -5.69 -5.26
CA TYR A 278 13.15 -5.08 -6.36
C TYR A 278 12.62 -3.72 -5.90
N HIS A 279 13.34 -2.64 -6.27
CA HIS A 279 13.11 -1.29 -5.75
C HIS A 279 13.26 -1.20 -4.21
N GLY A 280 14.21 -1.95 -3.65
CA GLY A 280 14.32 -2.23 -2.21
C GLY A 280 13.86 -3.65 -1.88
N LEU A 281 13.99 -4.03 -0.61
CA LEU A 281 13.51 -5.31 -0.11
C LEU A 281 11.98 -5.42 -0.27
N ARG A 282 11.52 -6.50 -0.92
CA ARG A 282 10.10 -6.81 -1.14
C ARG A 282 9.76 -8.24 -0.79
N VAL A 283 8.50 -8.43 -0.41
CA VAL A 283 7.91 -9.74 -0.10
C VAL A 283 6.81 -10.04 -1.11
N PRO A 284 6.92 -11.13 -1.90
CA PRO A 284 5.82 -11.63 -2.69
C PRO A 284 4.76 -12.26 -1.77
N CYS A 285 3.54 -11.78 -1.85
CA CYS A 285 2.44 -12.22 -1.02
C CYS A 285 1.13 -12.33 -1.80
N ILE A 286 0.16 -12.98 -1.17
CA ILE A 286 -1.18 -13.15 -1.65
C ILE A 286 -2.17 -12.86 -0.53
N THR A 287 -3.29 -12.24 -0.87
CA THR A 287 -4.40 -12.02 0.04
C THR A 287 -5.70 -12.47 -0.61
N THR A 288 -6.66 -12.88 0.21
CA THR A 288 -8.01 -13.23 -0.22
C THR A 288 -9.03 -12.40 0.55
N ALA A 289 -10.15 -12.08 -0.09
CA ALA A 289 -11.25 -11.40 0.58
C ALA A 289 -11.82 -12.25 1.74
N ASP A 290 -11.92 -13.57 1.53
CA ASP A 290 -12.48 -14.52 2.49
C ASP A 290 -11.67 -14.64 3.79
N GLU A 291 -10.34 -14.50 3.71
CA GLU A 291 -9.48 -14.49 4.90
C GLU A 291 -9.41 -13.09 5.52
N SER A 292 -9.23 -12.07 4.69
CA SER A 292 -8.97 -10.71 5.16
C SER A 292 -10.21 -10.04 5.75
N LEU A 293 -11.39 -10.09 5.10
CA LEU A 293 -12.56 -9.34 5.56
C LEU A 293 -13.04 -9.77 6.95
N PRO A 294 -13.23 -11.08 7.26
CA PRO A 294 -13.60 -11.50 8.61
C PRO A 294 -12.53 -11.17 9.66
N SER A 295 -11.26 -11.29 9.29
CA SER A 295 -10.13 -10.96 10.18
C SER A 295 -10.09 -9.46 10.51
N ILE A 296 -10.25 -8.58 9.51
CA ILE A 296 -10.32 -7.13 9.70
C ILE A 296 -11.52 -6.78 10.59
N ARG A 297 -12.70 -7.35 10.33
CA ARG A 297 -13.91 -7.10 11.14
C ARG A 297 -13.68 -7.41 12.62
N ARG A 298 -13.00 -8.52 12.91
CA ARG A 298 -12.66 -8.96 14.27
C ARG A 298 -11.57 -8.11 14.91
N VAL A 299 -10.52 -7.74 14.17
CA VAL A 299 -9.35 -7.04 14.71
C VAL A 299 -9.57 -5.53 14.82
N SER A 300 -10.23 -4.93 13.83
CA SER A 300 -10.44 -3.49 13.75
C SER A 300 -11.75 -3.15 13.00
N PRO A 301 -12.89 -3.12 13.72
CA PRO A 301 -14.20 -2.80 13.12
C PRO A 301 -14.24 -1.46 12.37
N GLN A 302 -13.56 -0.43 12.88
CA GLN A 302 -13.50 0.89 12.22
C GLN A 302 -12.77 0.84 10.87
N ILE A 303 -11.76 -0.03 10.73
CA ILE A 303 -11.06 -0.24 9.46
C ILE A 303 -11.90 -1.10 8.52
N TRP A 304 -12.64 -2.07 9.07
CA TRP A 304 -13.63 -2.80 8.28
C TRP A 304 -14.67 -1.85 7.69
N ASP A 305 -15.20 -0.90 8.48
CA ASP A 305 -16.13 0.13 8.01
C ASP A 305 -15.52 1.01 6.92
N LEU A 306 -14.24 1.40 7.07
CA LEU A 306 -13.53 2.17 6.05
C LEU A 306 -13.39 1.40 4.72
N ILE A 307 -13.01 0.12 4.80
CA ILE A 307 -12.73 -0.73 3.65
C ILE A 307 -14.01 -1.12 2.91
N THR A 308 -15.05 -1.50 3.66
CA THR A 308 -16.32 -1.99 3.11
C THR A 308 -17.35 -0.89 2.90
N ASN A 309 -17.02 0.36 3.28
CA ASN A 309 -17.98 1.45 3.39
C ASN A 309 -19.21 1.06 4.21
N ARG A 310 -18.96 0.59 5.44
CA ARG A 310 -19.97 0.06 6.38
C ARG A 310 -20.80 -1.10 5.80
N GLY A 311 -20.14 -1.99 5.05
CA GLY A 311 -20.77 -3.17 4.45
C GLY A 311 -21.51 -2.94 3.14
N GLU A 312 -21.42 -1.74 2.53
CA GLU A 312 -21.93 -1.53 1.17
C GLU A 312 -21.20 -2.42 0.17
N PHE A 313 -19.89 -2.55 0.33
CA PHE A 313 -19.04 -3.44 -0.45
C PHE A 313 -18.83 -4.72 0.33
N PHE A 314 -19.14 -5.86 -0.30
CA PHE A 314 -19.11 -7.19 0.33
C PHE A 314 -20.10 -7.27 1.51
N ILE A 315 -21.36 -7.60 1.20
CA ILE A 315 -22.35 -7.88 2.23
C ILE A 315 -21.79 -9.01 3.09
N ALA A 316 -21.56 -8.72 4.37
CA ALA A 316 -21.32 -9.77 5.34
C ALA A 316 -22.64 -10.54 5.44
N ASP A 317 -22.67 -11.78 4.93
CA ASP A 317 -23.74 -12.70 5.30
C ASP A 317 -23.79 -12.72 6.84
N ALA A 318 -24.96 -12.34 7.36
CA ALA A 318 -25.21 -12.07 8.77
C ALA A 318 -25.19 -13.35 9.63
#